data_AF-A0A6I6GCN5-F1
#
_entry.id   AF-A0A6I6GCN5-F1
#
_cell.length_a   1.000
_cell.length_b   1.000
_cell.length_c   1.000
_cell.angle_alpha   90.00
_cell.angle_beta   90.00
_cell.angle_gamma   90.00
#
_symmetry.space_group_name_H-M   'P 1'
#
loop_
_entity.id
_entity.type
_entity.pdbx_description
1 polymer ?
#
loop_
_entity_poly.entity_id
_entity_poly.type
_entity_poly.pdbx_seq_one_letter_code
_entity_poly.pdbx_strand_id
1 'polypeptide(L)'
;MATINFYLKDADKKNMHPVILVYQDKGEKVKHATKLKVRKEEWKNQRVFTTDKTRLKEVKQINAILEDLKNEFEEIERQALFNRVELTPAEVLAIYKEKHAPVVPTTTGAKTNPFKALYKQFIESNKATKSKATINSYGDTLAKLELFEAMKGGESLAGKDRPSLLPAVSQLSDNGHAIPKQYGGQAY
;
A
#
# COMPACT_ATOMS: atom_id res chain seq x y z
N MET A 1 -8.19 18.38 -27.92
CA MET A 1 -7.97 18.51 -26.48
C MET A 1 -9.28 18.11 -25.83
N ALA A 2 -9.23 17.10 -24.98
CA ALA A 2 -10.43 16.52 -24.41
C ALA A 2 -11.12 17.51 -23.46
N THR A 3 -12.43 17.36 -23.31
CA THR A 3 -13.21 18.14 -22.35
C THR A 3 -13.55 17.26 -21.15
N ILE A 4 -13.18 17.73 -19.96
CA ILE A 4 -13.49 17.08 -18.68
C ILE A 4 -14.53 17.93 -17.96
N ASN A 5 -15.71 17.38 -17.73
CA ASN A 5 -16.81 18.06 -17.05
C ASN A 5 -17.37 17.20 -15.92
N PHE A 6 -17.81 17.84 -14.83
CA PHE A 6 -18.53 17.18 -13.76
C PHE A 6 -20.03 17.47 -13.82
N TYR A 7 -20.84 16.43 -13.64
CA TYR A 7 -22.30 16.51 -13.63
C TYR A 7 -22.89 15.86 -12.39
N LEU A 8 -24.04 16.36 -11.96
CA LEU A 8 -24.83 15.72 -10.90
C LEU A 8 -25.79 14.69 -11.50
N LYS A 9 -25.84 13.50 -10.91
CA LYS A 9 -26.90 12.52 -11.16
C LYS A 9 -28.13 12.84 -10.32
N ASP A 10 -29.24 12.16 -10.60
CA ASP A 10 -30.46 12.22 -9.80
C ASP A 10 -30.21 11.93 -8.32
N ALA A 11 -31.05 12.51 -7.47
CA ALA A 11 -30.91 12.44 -6.03
C ALA A 11 -31.09 11.03 -5.48
N ASP A 12 -30.29 10.68 -4.48
CA ASP A 12 -30.55 9.53 -3.62
C ASP A 12 -31.71 9.81 -2.64
N LYS A 13 -32.18 8.77 -1.93
CA LYS A 13 -33.21 8.86 -0.87
C LYS A 13 -32.95 9.91 0.22
N LYS A 14 -31.70 10.39 0.34
CA LYS A 14 -31.24 11.41 1.30
C LYS A 14 -31.09 12.80 0.67
N ASN A 15 -31.61 13.02 -0.52
CA ASN A 15 -31.48 14.26 -1.29
C ASN A 15 -30.02 14.66 -1.59
N MET A 16 -29.15 13.65 -1.71
CA MET A 16 -27.74 13.82 -2.05
C MET A 16 -27.54 13.39 -3.50
N HIS A 17 -26.84 14.21 -4.27
CA HIS A 17 -26.58 14.00 -5.69
C HIS A 17 -25.18 13.44 -5.91
N PRO A 18 -25.04 12.26 -6.54
CA PRO A 18 -23.73 11.74 -6.94
C PRO A 18 -23.09 12.63 -7.99
N VAL A 19 -21.79 12.89 -7.86
CA VAL A 19 -20.99 13.57 -8.88
C VAL A 19 -20.45 12.53 -9.88
N ILE A 20 -20.61 12.82 -11.17
CA ILE A 20 -20.10 12.00 -12.27
C ILE A 20 -19.12 12.85 -13.08
N LEU A 21 -17.90 12.33 -13.28
CA LEU A 21 -16.96 12.87 -14.24
C LEU A 21 -17.35 12.37 -15.63
N VAL A 22 -17.40 13.28 -16.60
CA VAL A 22 -17.61 12.99 -18.00
C VAL A 22 -16.40 13.47 -18.78
N TYR A 23 -15.70 12.53 -19.37
CA TYR A 23 -14.59 12.75 -20.28
C TYR A 23 -15.12 12.66 -21.70
N GLN A 24 -14.86 13.69 -22.51
CA GLN A 24 -15.27 13.74 -23.91
C GLN A 24 -14.07 14.07 -24.79
N ASP A 25 -13.79 13.22 -25.77
CA ASP A 25 -12.81 13.51 -26.83
C ASP A 25 -13.31 13.02 -28.18
N LYS A 26 -13.00 13.76 -29.26
CA LYS A 26 -13.36 13.45 -30.65
C LYS A 26 -14.82 12.99 -30.88
N GLY A 27 -15.77 13.46 -30.06
CA GLY A 27 -17.20 13.11 -30.17
C GLY A 27 -17.63 11.89 -29.33
N GLU A 28 -16.68 11.14 -28.78
CA GLU A 28 -16.92 10.03 -27.86
C GLU A 28 -16.96 10.52 -26.41
N LYS A 29 -17.83 9.92 -25.59
CA LYS A 29 -18.05 10.31 -24.19
C LYS A 29 -17.96 9.11 -23.29
N VAL A 30 -17.19 9.25 -22.21
CA VAL A 30 -17.08 8.24 -21.16
C VAL A 30 -17.42 8.85 -19.82
N LYS A 31 -18.16 8.08 -19.01
CA LYS A 31 -18.63 8.50 -17.69
C LYS A 31 -17.89 7.72 -16.60
N HIS A 32 -17.42 8.42 -15.59
CA HIS A 32 -16.77 7.86 -14.42
C HIS A 32 -17.47 8.32 -13.14
N ALA A 33 -17.91 7.37 -12.30
CA ALA A 33 -18.55 7.68 -11.03
C ALA A 33 -17.49 8.00 -9.97
N THR A 34 -17.44 9.24 -9.47
CA THR A 34 -16.43 9.68 -8.49
C THR A 34 -16.69 9.17 -7.08
N LYS A 35 -17.86 8.55 -6.84
CA LYS A 35 -18.38 8.11 -5.53
C LYS A 35 -18.63 9.25 -4.52
N LEU A 36 -18.39 10.50 -4.92
CA LEU A 36 -18.69 11.69 -4.12
C LEU A 36 -20.16 12.06 -4.25
N LYS A 37 -20.74 12.56 -3.16
CA LYS A 37 -22.13 13.00 -3.11
C LYS A 37 -22.21 14.40 -2.54
N VAL A 38 -23.02 15.25 -3.16
CA VAL A 38 -23.12 16.68 -2.82
C VAL A 38 -24.58 17.11 -2.82
N ARG A 39 -24.91 18.19 -2.13
CA ARG A 39 -26.24 18.79 -2.20
C ARG A 39 -26.38 19.59 -3.49
N LYS A 40 -27.57 19.62 -4.08
CA LYS A 40 -27.82 20.37 -5.33
C LYS A 40 -27.58 21.87 -5.17
N GLU A 41 -27.98 22.41 -4.02
CA GLU A 41 -27.83 23.83 -3.67
C GLU A 41 -26.35 24.26 -3.56
N GLU A 42 -25.48 23.31 -3.19
CA GLU A 42 -24.06 23.54 -3.00
C GLU A 42 -23.26 23.38 -4.31
N TRP A 43 -23.89 22.96 -5.40
CA TRP A 43 -23.20 22.71 -6.66
C TRP A 43 -23.24 23.92 -7.58
N LYS A 44 -22.09 24.49 -7.90
CA LYS A 44 -21.98 25.64 -8.81
C LYS A 44 -20.71 25.55 -9.64
N ASN A 45 -20.82 25.76 -10.96
CA ASN A 45 -19.68 25.79 -11.88
C ASN A 45 -18.73 24.59 -11.72
N GLN A 46 -19.28 23.37 -11.61
CA GLN A 46 -18.52 22.14 -11.44
C GLN A 46 -17.71 22.03 -10.12
N ARG A 47 -18.00 22.88 -9.14
CA ARG A 47 -17.39 22.88 -7.81
C ARG A 47 -18.47 22.90 -6.74
N VAL A 48 -18.09 22.48 -5.54
CA VAL A 48 -18.94 22.53 -4.36
C VAL A 48 -18.65 23.80 -3.58
N PHE A 49 -19.70 24.53 -3.23
CA PHE A 49 -19.69 25.74 -2.42
C PHE A 49 -20.63 25.54 -1.23
N THR A 50 -20.22 25.98 -0.06
CA THR A 50 -21.09 25.97 1.12
C THR A 50 -20.95 27.28 1.87
N THR A 51 -22.05 27.71 2.47
CA THR A 51 -22.09 28.86 3.39
C THR A 51 -21.85 28.41 4.84
N ASP A 52 -21.96 27.10 5.11
CA ASP A 52 -21.79 26.52 6.44
C ASP A 52 -20.31 26.39 6.81
N LYS A 53 -19.88 27.16 7.82
CA LYS A 53 -18.49 27.16 8.30
C LYS A 53 -18.02 25.79 8.82
N THR A 54 -18.93 24.98 9.35
CA THR A 54 -18.64 23.63 9.88
C THR A 54 -18.28 22.64 8.77
N ARG A 55 -18.92 22.76 7.60
CA ARG A 55 -18.72 21.88 6.44
C ARG A 55 -17.68 22.39 5.45
N LEU A 56 -17.13 23.58 5.67
CA LEU A 56 -16.11 24.18 4.82
C LEU A 56 -14.90 23.25 4.60
N LYS A 57 -14.48 22.51 5.63
CA LYS A 57 -13.35 21.57 5.52
C LYS A 57 -13.69 20.39 4.59
N GLU A 58 -14.87 19.82 4.72
CA GLU A 58 -15.35 18.72 3.86
C GLU A 58 -15.47 19.19 2.41
N VAL A 59 -16.04 20.38 2.18
CA VAL A 59 -16.19 20.96 0.84
C VAL A 59 -14.83 21.22 0.18
N LYS A 60 -13.85 21.71 0.94
CA LYS A 60 -12.47 21.84 0.44
C LYS A 60 -11.87 20.50 0.04
N GLN A 61 -12.08 19.45 0.85
CA GLN A 61 -11.61 18.10 0.51
C GLN A 61 -12.29 17.56 -0.74
N ILE A 62 -13.61 17.72 -0.88
CA ILE A 62 -14.34 17.30 -2.08
C ILE A 62 -13.80 18.00 -3.33
N ASN A 63 -13.61 19.33 -3.26
CA ASN A 63 -13.06 20.08 -4.39
C ASN A 63 -11.62 19.68 -4.73
N ALA A 64 -10.77 19.42 -3.73
CA ALA A 64 -9.43 18.92 -3.95
C ALA A 64 -9.47 17.56 -4.69
N ILE A 65 -10.32 16.63 -4.25
CA ILE A 65 -10.47 15.33 -4.94
C ILE A 65 -10.96 15.50 -6.38
N LEU A 66 -11.90 16.42 -6.63
CA LEU A 66 -12.37 16.70 -8.00
C LEU A 66 -11.26 17.30 -8.88
N GLU A 67 -10.42 18.16 -8.31
CA GLU A 67 -9.28 18.77 -9.00
C GLU A 67 -8.19 17.75 -9.29
N ASP A 68 -7.86 16.88 -8.33
CA ASP A 68 -6.92 15.77 -8.50
C ASP A 68 -7.40 14.82 -9.60
N LEU A 69 -8.68 14.43 -9.60
CA LEU A 69 -9.27 13.61 -10.65
C LEU A 69 -9.13 14.25 -12.03
N LYS A 70 -9.39 15.56 -12.13
CA LYS A 70 -9.24 16.27 -13.39
C LYS A 70 -7.79 16.25 -13.86
N ASN A 71 -6.86 16.55 -12.96
CA ASN A 71 -5.42 16.58 -13.26
C ASN A 71 -4.90 15.22 -13.71
N GLU A 72 -5.35 14.13 -13.09
CA GLU A 72 -4.95 12.77 -13.47
C GLU A 72 -5.38 12.40 -14.89
N PHE A 73 -6.61 12.77 -15.30
CA PHE A 73 -7.06 12.56 -16.67
C PHE A 73 -6.28 13.43 -17.67
N GLU A 74 -6.03 14.70 -17.34
CA GLU A 74 -5.19 15.58 -18.18
C GLU A 74 -3.74 15.08 -18.28
N GLU A 75 -3.20 14.47 -17.23
CA GLU A 75 -1.86 13.88 -17.24
C GLU A 75 -1.78 12.68 -18.16
N ILE A 76 -2.78 11.79 -18.14
CA ILE A 76 -2.86 10.65 -19.06
C ILE A 76 -2.90 11.15 -20.52
N GLU A 77 -3.71 12.17 -20.81
CA GLU A 77 -3.77 12.78 -22.14
C GLU A 77 -2.41 13.40 -22.54
N ARG A 78 -1.75 14.12 -21.63
CA ARG A 78 -0.44 14.72 -21.87
C ARG A 78 0.63 13.66 -22.16
N GLN A 79 0.62 12.56 -21.42
CA GLN A 79 1.53 11.42 -21.65
C GLN A 79 1.28 10.78 -23.01
N ALA A 80 0.02 10.62 -23.42
CA ALA A 80 -0.35 10.09 -24.72
C ALA A 80 0.11 10.99 -25.88
N LEU A 81 -0.10 12.30 -25.75
CA LEU A 81 0.37 13.30 -26.71
C LEU A 81 1.89 13.29 -26.83
N PHE A 82 2.60 13.22 -25.71
CA PHE A 82 4.07 13.13 -25.69
C PHE A 82 4.58 11.88 -26.40
N ASN A 83 3.91 10.74 -26.19
CA ASN A 83 4.23 9.46 -26.83
C ASN A 83 3.69 9.32 -28.25
N ARG A 84 2.95 10.33 -28.77
CA ARG A 84 2.28 10.33 -30.08
C ARG A 84 1.32 9.14 -30.27
N VAL A 85 0.71 8.69 -29.17
CA VAL A 85 -0.31 7.65 -29.18
C VAL A 85 -1.67 8.33 -29.11
N GLU A 86 -2.55 8.00 -30.04
CA GLU A 86 -3.94 8.41 -29.95
C GLU A 86 -4.68 7.45 -29.00
N LEU A 87 -5.13 7.97 -27.87
CA LEU A 87 -5.96 7.22 -26.93
C LEU A 87 -7.43 7.52 -27.18
N THR A 88 -8.25 6.48 -27.16
CA THR A 88 -9.70 6.63 -27.09
C THR A 88 -10.14 6.97 -25.66
N PRO A 89 -11.28 7.67 -25.47
CA PRO A 89 -11.87 7.91 -24.15
C PRO A 89 -12.02 6.67 -23.27
N ALA A 90 -12.28 5.51 -23.87
CA ALA A 90 -12.40 4.24 -23.15
C ALA A 90 -11.06 3.75 -22.60
N GLU A 91 -9.97 3.92 -23.36
CA GLU A 91 -8.61 3.56 -22.95
C GLU A 91 -8.09 4.49 -21.86
N VAL A 92 -8.37 5.79 -21.94
CA VAL A 92 -8.02 6.74 -20.87
C VAL A 92 -8.64 6.30 -19.54
N LEU A 93 -9.92 5.89 -19.57
CA LEU A 93 -10.60 5.34 -18.39
C LEU A 93 -9.98 4.02 -17.93
N ALA A 94 -9.55 3.16 -18.85
CA ALA A 94 -8.92 1.89 -18.52
C ALA A 94 -7.57 2.12 -17.82
N ILE A 95 -6.71 2.99 -18.35
CA ILE A 95 -5.42 3.38 -17.76
C ILE A 95 -5.64 3.99 -16.38
N TYR A 96 -6.62 4.88 -16.25
CA TYR A 96 -7.00 5.46 -14.96
C TYR A 96 -7.39 4.36 -13.95
N LYS A 97 -8.26 3.43 -14.36
CA LYS A 97 -8.70 2.32 -13.50
C LYS A 97 -7.57 1.36 -13.17
N GLU A 98 -6.60 1.16 -14.05
CA GLU A 98 -5.43 0.31 -13.81
C GLU A 98 -4.49 0.95 -12.78
N LYS A 99 -4.22 2.26 -12.89
CA LYS A 99 -3.42 3.02 -11.91
C LYS A 99 -4.04 2.97 -10.51
N HIS A 100 -5.37 3.02 -10.43
CA HIS A 100 -6.13 3.02 -9.17
C HIS A 100 -6.77 1.67 -8.85
N ALA A 101 -6.44 0.62 -9.61
CA ALA A 101 -6.90 -0.71 -9.27
C ALA A 101 -6.31 -1.03 -7.90
N PRO A 102 -7.12 -1.46 -6.92
CA PRO A 102 -6.53 -2.06 -5.74
C PRO A 102 -5.59 -3.13 -6.25
N VAL A 103 -4.33 -3.13 -5.77
CA VAL A 103 -3.43 -4.25 -5.98
C VAL A 103 -4.08 -5.43 -5.28
N VAL A 104 -5.01 -6.09 -5.96
CA VAL A 104 -5.62 -7.32 -5.51
C VAL A 104 -4.44 -8.27 -5.48
N PRO A 105 -4.01 -8.77 -4.30
CA PRO A 105 -3.14 -9.92 -4.31
C PRO A 105 -3.98 -11.00 -4.98
N THR A 106 -3.68 -11.30 -6.25
CA THR A 106 -4.34 -12.35 -7.00
C THR A 106 -4.24 -13.62 -6.16
N THR A 107 -5.34 -13.99 -5.51
CA THR A 107 -5.58 -15.25 -4.81
C THR A 107 -5.79 -16.36 -5.83
N THR A 108 -4.85 -16.47 -6.78
CA THR A 108 -4.81 -17.55 -7.76
C THR A 108 -3.35 -17.76 -8.13
N GLY A 109 -2.74 -18.76 -7.49
CA GLY A 109 -1.35 -19.12 -7.66
C GLY A 109 -0.43 -18.40 -6.68
N ALA A 110 0.24 -19.17 -5.83
CA ALA A 110 1.23 -18.72 -4.86
C ALA A 110 2.29 -17.80 -5.51
N LYS A 111 2.04 -16.49 -5.53
CA LYS A 111 3.11 -15.50 -5.68
C LYS A 111 3.76 -15.38 -4.33
N THR A 112 4.76 -16.22 -4.10
CA THR A 112 5.82 -15.94 -3.12
C THR A 112 6.19 -14.47 -3.28
N ASN A 113 6.00 -13.66 -2.23
CA ASN A 113 6.42 -12.26 -2.21
C ASN A 113 7.82 -12.18 -2.85
N PRO A 114 8.03 -11.46 -3.98
CA PRO A 114 9.29 -11.55 -4.73
C PRO A 114 10.49 -11.21 -3.85
N PHE A 115 10.27 -10.31 -2.89
CA PHE A 115 11.21 -10.02 -1.81
C PHE A 115 11.59 -11.25 -0.98
N LYS A 116 10.64 -12.06 -0.52
CA LYS A 116 10.91 -13.25 0.32
C LYS A 116 11.72 -14.30 -0.44
N ALA A 117 11.44 -14.50 -1.73
CA ALA A 117 12.21 -15.41 -2.58
C ALA A 117 13.67 -14.93 -2.73
N LEU A 118 13.87 -13.64 -3.04
CA LEU A 118 15.19 -13.04 -3.14
C LEU A 118 15.94 -13.05 -1.80
N TYR A 119 15.25 -12.84 -0.68
CA TYR A 119 15.83 -12.87 0.65
C TYR A 119 16.29 -14.27 1.06
N LYS A 120 15.52 -15.31 0.73
CA LYS A 120 15.95 -16.71 0.94
C LYS A 120 17.18 -17.05 0.10
N GLN A 121 17.21 -16.64 -1.17
CA GLN A 121 18.36 -16.79 -2.04
C GLN A 121 19.60 -16.04 -1.53
N PHE A 122 19.41 -14.85 -0.96
CA PHE A 122 20.47 -14.09 -0.30
C PHE A 122 21.04 -14.84 0.92
N ILE A 123 20.18 -15.41 1.78
CA ILE A 123 20.64 -16.22 2.92
C ILE A 123 21.47 -17.40 2.42
N GLU A 124 20.98 -18.15 1.43
CA GLU A 124 21.68 -19.31 0.88
C GLU A 124 23.04 -18.96 0.30
N SER A 125 23.13 -17.86 -0.43
CA SER A 125 24.38 -17.39 -1.04
C SER A 125 25.41 -16.94 0.00
N ASN A 126 24.96 -16.49 1.18
CA ASN A 126 25.83 -16.00 2.25
C ASN A 126 26.17 -17.06 3.31
N LYS A 127 25.60 -18.28 3.23
CA LYS A 127 25.90 -19.38 4.18
C LYS A 127 27.38 -19.73 4.23
N ALA A 128 28.09 -19.60 3.11
CA ALA A 128 29.51 -19.91 3.02
C ALA A 128 30.42 -18.78 3.53
N THR A 129 29.95 -17.54 3.55
CA THR A 129 30.76 -16.35 3.84
C THR A 129 30.50 -15.75 5.22
N LYS A 130 29.36 -16.06 5.86
CA LYS A 130 28.96 -15.51 7.15
C LYS A 130 28.93 -16.56 8.25
N SER A 131 29.06 -16.09 9.49
CA SER A 131 28.95 -16.95 10.67
C SER A 131 27.56 -17.57 10.80
N LYS A 132 27.47 -18.77 11.38
CA LYS A 132 26.18 -19.44 11.63
C LYS A 132 25.21 -18.58 12.44
N ALA A 133 25.70 -17.83 13.42
CA ALA A 133 24.89 -16.92 14.23
C ALA A 133 24.25 -15.81 13.37
N THR A 134 24.99 -15.26 12.41
CA THR A 134 24.49 -14.23 11.49
C THR A 134 23.43 -14.79 10.54
N ILE A 135 23.64 -15.99 10.02
CA ILE A 135 22.68 -16.68 9.14
C ILE A 135 21.37 -16.96 9.88
N ASN A 136 21.46 -17.41 11.13
CA ASN A 136 20.28 -17.63 11.98
C ASN A 136 19.53 -16.31 12.24
N SER A 137 20.26 -15.22 12.51
CA SER A 137 19.65 -13.90 12.68
C SER A 137 18.89 -13.43 11.44
N TYR A 138 19.40 -13.70 10.23
CA TYR A 138 18.67 -13.43 8.99
C TYR A 138 17.39 -14.28 8.87
N GLY A 139 17.46 -15.56 9.23
CA GLY A 139 16.28 -16.43 9.31
C GLY A 139 15.22 -15.89 10.28
N ASP A 140 15.65 -15.46 11.47
CA ASP A 140 14.76 -14.89 12.48
C ASP A 140 14.10 -13.59 12.01
N THR A 141 14.82 -12.74 11.25
CA THR A 141 14.22 -11.54 10.67
C THR A 141 13.18 -11.86 9.61
N LEU A 142 13.37 -12.90 8.80
CA LEU A 142 12.37 -13.36 7.85
C LEU A 142 11.12 -13.89 8.56
N ALA A 143 11.30 -14.66 9.63
CA ALA A 143 10.18 -15.15 10.44
C ALA A 143 9.38 -14.01 11.10
N LYS A 144 10.05 -12.96 11.59
CA LYS A 144 9.39 -11.77 12.15
C LYS A 144 8.59 -11.00 11.09
N LEU A 145 9.09 -10.91 9.86
CA LEU A 145 8.38 -10.28 8.75
C LEU A 145 7.13 -11.09 8.36
N GLU A 146 7.22 -12.42 8.35
CA GLU A 146 6.06 -13.30 8.11
C GLU A 146 5.00 -13.15 9.18
N LEU A 147 5.40 -13.10 10.45
CA LEU A 147 4.50 -12.88 11.59
C LEU A 147 3.83 -11.50 11.53
N PHE A 148 4.57 -10.45 11.15
CA PHE A 148 4.03 -9.11 10.97
C PHE A 148 3.01 -9.03 9.82
N GLU A 149 3.30 -9.67 8.68
CA GLU A 149 2.36 -9.74 7.56
C GLU A 149 1.05 -10.46 7.95
N ALA A 150 1.15 -11.57 8.69
CA ALA A 150 -0.03 -12.29 9.20
C ALA A 150 -0.87 -11.41 10.15
N MET A 151 -0.22 -10.67 11.05
CA MET A 151 -0.91 -9.74 11.95
C MET A 151 -1.55 -8.55 11.23
N LYS A 152 -0.91 -8.02 10.18
CA LYS A 152 -1.43 -6.91 9.37
C LYS A 152 -2.60 -7.32 8.47
N GLY A 153 -2.66 -8.58 8.06
CA GLY A 153 -3.70 -9.14 7.19
C GLY A 153 -5.02 -9.49 7.88
N GLY A 154 -5.11 -9.38 9.22
CA GLY A 154 -6.35 -9.68 9.96
C GLY A 154 -6.66 -11.18 10.10
N GLU A 155 -5.71 -12.07 9.81
CA GLU A 155 -5.85 -13.49 10.17
C GLU A 155 -5.58 -13.64 11.67
N SER A 156 -6.65 -13.85 12.42
CA SER A 156 -6.58 -14.31 13.81
C SER A 156 -5.87 -15.66 13.86
N LEU A 157 -4.64 -15.69 14.36
CA LEU A 157 -3.96 -16.93 14.77
C LEU A 157 -4.54 -17.42 16.10
N ALA A 158 -5.82 -17.78 16.10
CA ALA A 158 -6.40 -18.64 17.13
C ALA A 158 -6.02 -20.10 16.80
N GLY A 159 -4.98 -20.62 17.45
CA GLY A 159 -4.83 -22.08 17.59
C GLY A 159 -3.66 -22.76 16.90
N LYS A 160 -2.54 -22.09 16.61
CA LYS A 160 -1.26 -22.82 16.41
C LYS A 160 -0.24 -22.34 17.42
N ASP A 161 0.35 -23.32 18.09
CA ASP A 161 1.20 -23.23 19.27
C ASP A 161 2.11 -22.00 19.27
N ARG A 162 2.01 -21.21 20.34
CA ARG A 162 2.95 -20.13 20.62
C ARG A 162 4.36 -20.73 20.73
N PRO A 163 5.32 -20.43 19.83
CA PRO A 163 6.71 -20.57 20.21
C PRO A 163 6.96 -19.57 21.34
N SER A 164 7.40 -20.08 22.49
CA SER A 164 7.65 -19.31 23.71
C SER A 164 8.53 -18.08 23.43
N LEU A 165 8.01 -16.89 23.70
CA LEU A 165 8.76 -15.62 23.67
C LEU A 165 9.64 -15.44 24.92
N LEU A 166 10.42 -16.45 25.29
CA LEU A 166 11.44 -16.34 26.33
C LEU A 166 12.68 -17.14 25.91
N PRO A 167 13.88 -16.53 25.82
CA PRO A 167 15.10 -17.31 25.91
C PRO A 167 15.15 -17.93 27.31
N ALA A 168 15.35 -19.24 27.36
CA ALA A 168 15.62 -19.97 28.59
C ALA A 168 16.88 -19.38 29.26
N VAL A 169 16.68 -18.59 30.31
CA VAL A 169 17.72 -18.25 31.27
C VAL A 169 17.85 -19.44 32.21
N SER A 170 18.60 -20.46 31.82
CA SER A 170 19.37 -21.31 32.73
C SER A 170 20.31 -22.20 31.92
N GLN A 171 21.46 -22.51 32.51
CA GLN A 171 22.52 -23.40 32.03
C GLN A 171 23.69 -22.75 31.26
N LEU A 172 24.30 -21.76 31.90
CA LEU A 172 25.77 -21.68 31.97
C LEU A 172 26.17 -21.69 33.45
N SER A 173 26.36 -22.88 34.01
CA SER A 173 27.31 -23.09 35.11
C SER A 173 28.12 -24.35 34.79
N ASP A 174 29.22 -24.10 34.10
CA ASP A 174 30.51 -24.78 34.19
C ASP A 174 30.53 -26.25 34.61
N ASN A 175 30.72 -27.08 33.59
CA ASN A 175 31.52 -28.29 33.69
C ASN A 175 32.90 -27.94 34.26
N GLY A 176 33.30 -28.67 35.30
CA GLY A 176 34.63 -28.59 35.87
C GLY A 176 35.71 -28.79 34.80
N HIS A 177 36.67 -27.87 34.80
CA HIS A 177 38.02 -28.13 34.31
C HIS A 177 39.03 -27.70 35.37
N ALA A 178 39.92 -28.65 35.63
CA ALA A 178 40.88 -28.68 36.71
C ALA A 178 41.81 -27.47 36.70
N ILE A 179 42.03 -26.89 37.89
CA ILE A 179 43.11 -25.95 38.18
C ILE A 179 44.39 -26.77 38.39
N PRO A 180 45.45 -26.61 37.56
CA PRO A 180 46.77 -27.02 37.98
C PRO A 180 47.33 -25.97 38.98
N LYS A 181 47.50 -26.40 40.24
CA LYS A 181 48.43 -25.75 41.18
C LYS A 181 49.84 -25.82 40.61
N GLN A 182 50.60 -24.73 40.56
CA GLN A 182 52.04 -24.69 40.87
C GLN A 182 52.58 -23.23 41.04
N TYR A 183 53.08 -22.98 42.26
CA TYR A 183 54.25 -22.18 42.69
C TYR A 183 54.52 -20.72 42.23
N GLY A 184 54.25 -19.78 43.15
CA GLY A 184 55.23 -19.03 43.97
C GLY A 184 56.49 -18.36 43.38
N GLY A 185 56.67 -17.07 43.71
CA GLY A 185 57.95 -16.32 43.81
C GLY A 185 58.36 -15.55 42.55
N GLN A 186 58.91 -14.33 42.58
CA GLN A 186 59.39 -13.41 43.60
C GLN A 186 59.24 -11.96 43.06
N ALA A 187 59.05 -11.00 43.97
CA ALA A 187 59.24 -9.59 43.69
C ALA A 187 60.74 -9.25 43.72
N TYR A 188 61.18 -8.46 42.75
CA TYR A 188 62.42 -7.67 42.81
C TYR A 188 62.10 -6.28 43.39
#